data_AF-A0A3C1KLG9-F1
#
_entry.id   AF-A0A3C1KLG9-F1
#
_cell.length_a   1.000
_cell.length_b   1.000
_cell.length_c   1.000
_cell.angle_alpha   90.00
_cell.angle_beta   90.00
_cell.angle_gamma   90.00
#
_symmetry.space_group_name_H-M   'P 1'
#
loop_
_entity.id
_entity.type
_entity.pdbx_description
1 polymer ?
#
loop_
_entity_poly.entity_id
_entity_poly.type
_entity_poly.pdbx_seq_one_letter_code
_entity_poly.pdbx_strand_id
1 'polypeptide(L)'
;ATRSDEVVSFEYQLTVRGAKSWFEARITALHDHQQAVCVVRNFTELHEARQQLESMAHYDALTGLANRALLDKLLEQSVRSARRNNQRMGVLFIDL
;
A
#
# COMPACT_ATOMS: atom_id res chain seq x y z
N ALA A 1 -36.10 -1.15 5.16
CA ALA A 1 -35.51 0.19 4.96
C ALA A 1 -34.26 0.29 5.80
N THR A 2 -33.12 -0.03 5.21
CA THR A 2 -31.83 -0.21 5.90
C THR A 2 -31.19 1.17 6.06
N ARG A 3 -31.38 1.77 7.24
CA ARG A 3 -30.89 3.11 7.60
C ARG A 3 -29.46 2.93 8.13
N SER A 4 -28.47 3.08 7.25
CA SER A 4 -27.06 2.90 7.59
C SER A 4 -26.60 4.02 8.51
N ASP A 5 -26.10 3.68 9.70
CA ASP A 5 -25.16 4.55 10.42
C ASP A 5 -23.98 4.81 9.47
N GLU A 6 -23.78 6.06 9.07
CA GLU A 6 -22.66 6.41 8.18
C GLU A 6 -21.36 6.36 9.00
N VAL A 7 -20.51 5.37 8.71
CA VAL A 7 -19.19 5.25 9.31
C VAL A 7 -18.21 5.99 8.42
N VAL A 8 -17.61 7.04 8.96
CA VAL A 8 -16.52 7.76 8.29
C VAL A 8 -15.20 7.25 8.85
N SER A 9 -14.34 6.73 7.97
CA SER A 9 -13.00 6.29 8.32
C SER A 9 -11.94 7.05 7.52
N PHE A 10 -10.88 7.48 8.20
CA PHE A 10 -9.71 8.05 7.54
C PHE A 10 -8.43 7.67 8.27
N GLU A 11 -7.36 7.56 7.49
CA GLU A 11 -6.01 7.28 7.97
C GLU A 11 -5.22 8.58 8.06
N TYR A 12 -4.45 8.74 9.13
CA TYR A 12 -3.66 9.93 9.36
C TYR A 12 -2.40 9.62 10.17
N GLN A 13 -1.41 10.51 10.09
CA GLN A 13 -0.17 10.38 10.82
C GLN A 13 -0.16 11.35 12.00
N LEU A 14 0.26 10.86 13.16
CA LEU A 14 0.54 11.68 14.34
C LEU A 14 1.96 11.42 14.84
N THR A 15 2.58 12.46 15.38
CA THR A 15 3.82 12.32 16.13
C THR A 15 3.48 12.09 17.60
N VAL A 16 3.71 10.87 18.10
CA VAL A 16 3.48 10.51 19.50
C VAL A 16 4.83 10.24 20.15
N ARG A 17 5.16 10.98 21.22
CA ARG A 17 6.46 10.89 21.91
C ARG A 17 7.68 11.04 20.98
N GLY A 18 7.55 11.88 19.94
CA GLY A 18 8.62 12.14 18.97
C GLY A 18 8.73 11.12 17.83
N ALA A 19 7.99 10.01 17.86
CA ALA A 19 7.94 9.03 16.77
C ALA A 19 6.69 9.25 15.91
N LYS A 20 6.83 9.09 14.59
CA LYS A 20 5.72 9.17 13.65
C LYS A 20 4.98 7.83 13.65
N SER A 21 3.66 7.88 13.85
CA SER A 21 2.81 6.68 13.90
C SER A 21 1.55 6.87 13.07
N TRP A 22 1.09 5.77 12.48
CA TRP A 22 -0.12 5.69 11.67
C TRP A 22 -1.33 5.35 12.54
N PHE A 23 -2.39 6.15 12.37
CA PHE A 23 -3.65 6.00 13.08
C PHE A 23 -4.81 5.96 12.10
N GLU A 24 -5.77 5.09 12.40
CA GLU A 24 -7.07 5.04 11.73
C GLU A 24 -8.09 5.60 12.72
N ALA A 25 -8.81 6.65 12.33
CA ALA A 25 -9.98 7.12 13.06
C ALA A 25 -11.24 6.60 12.37
N ARG A 26 -12.13 6.01 13.17
CA ARG A 26 -13.49 5.63 12.75
C ARG A 26 -14.49 6.39 13.57
N ILE A 27 -15.35 7.16 12.90
CA ILE A 27 -16.36 8.00 13.52
C ILE A 27 -17.73 7.48 13.08
N THR A 28 -18.59 7.22 14.07
CA THR A 28 -19.97 6.79 13.86
C THR A 28 -20.90 7.75 14.56
N ALA A 29 -21.83 8.35 13.82
CA ALA A 29 -22.85 9.24 14.37
C ALA A 29 -23.93 8.42 15.10
N LEU A 30 -24.28 8.82 16.33
CA LEU A 30 -25.41 8.29 17.06
C LEU A 30 -26.65 9.15 16.78
N HIS A 31 -27.69 8.47 16.30
CA HIS A 31 -28.90 9.07 15.75
C HIS A 31 -29.71 9.97 16.70
N ASP A 32 -29.47 9.91 18.01
CA ASP A 32 -30.41 10.47 19.00
C ASP A 32 -29.95 11.78 19.67
N HIS A 33 -28.65 12.10 19.69
CA HIS A 33 -28.13 13.14 20.61
C HIS A 33 -27.04 14.08 20.06
N GLN A 34 -26.86 14.22 18.73
CA GLN A 34 -25.67 14.89 18.16
C GLN A 34 -24.36 14.33 18.72
N GLN A 35 -24.37 13.06 19.11
CA GLN A 35 -23.21 12.37 19.65
C GLN A 35 -22.57 11.56 18.55
N ALA A 36 -21.25 11.44 18.60
CA ALA A 36 -20.50 10.54 17.75
C ALA A 36 -19.55 9.73 18.62
N VAL A 37 -19.39 8.45 18.28
CA VAL A 37 -18.33 7.63 18.84
C VAL A 37 -17.16 7.68 17.87
N CYS A 38 -15.99 8.05 18.39
CA CYS A 38 -14.74 7.98 17.67
C CYS A 38 -13.88 6.87 18.28
N VAL A 39 -13.46 5.93 17.44
CA VAL A 39 -12.44 4.93 17.79
C VAL A 39 -11.17 5.28 17.03
N VAL A 40 -10.08 5.49 17.77
CA VAL A 40 -8.76 5.73 17.20
C VAL A 40 -7.90 4.50 17.44
N ARG A 41 -7.39 3.91 16.36
CA ARG A 41 -6.54 2.73 16.41
C ARG A 41 -5.15 3.06 15.87
N ASN A 42 -4.10 2.76 16.62
CA ASN A 42 -2.75 2.70 16.08
C ASN A 42 -2.61 1.43 15.23
N PHE A 43 -2.19 1.59 13.98
CA PHE A 43 -1.94 0.48 13.06
C PHE A 43 -0.55 0.53 12.43
N THR A 44 0.39 1.27 13.04
CA THR A 44 1.76 1.48 12.54
C THR A 44 2.47 0.17 12.24
N GLU A 45 2.49 -0.77 13.18
CA GLU A 45 3.15 -2.08 13.01
C GLU A 45 2.55 -2.87 11.84
N LEU A 46 1.23 -2.84 11.68
CA LEU A 46 0.54 -3.52 10.58
C LEU A 46 0.85 -2.85 9.24
N HIS A 47 0.88 -1.52 9.20
CA HIS A 47 1.24 -0.75 8.01
C HIS A 47 2.70 -1.04 7.59
N GLU A 48 3.63 -1.01 8.53
CA GLU A 48 5.05 -1.30 8.28
C GLU A 48 5.27 -2.75 7.83
N ALA A 49 4.64 -3.72 8.49
CA ALA A 49 4.71 -5.12 8.09
C ALA A 49 4.15 -5.34 6.68
N ARG A 50 3.04 -4.67 6.32
CA ARG A 50 2.48 -4.72 4.97
C ARG A 50 3.44 -4.13 3.95
N GLN A 51 4.06 -3.00 4.25
CA GLN A 51 5.03 -2.36 3.37
C GLN A 51 6.27 -3.26 3.16
N GLN A 52 6.74 -3.93 4.22
CA GLN A 52 7.83 -4.91 4.12
C GLN A 52 7.42 -6.13 3.29
N LEU A 53 6.21 -6.66 3.47
CA LEU A 53 5.69 -7.76 2.67
C LEU A 53 5.58 -7.39 1.19
N GLU A 54 5.07 -6.19 0.87
CA GLU A 54 5.03 -5.67 -0.50
C GLU A 54 6.43 -5.50 -1.09
N SER A 55 7.39 -5.02 -0.28
CA SER A 55 8.80 -4.95 -0.69
C SER A 55 9.36 -6.34 -0.98
N MET A 56 9.20 -7.33 -0.10
CA MET A 56 9.69 -8.69 -0.32
C MET A 56 9.02 -9.40 -1.50
N ALA A 57 7.76 -9.06 -1.80
CA ALA A 57 7.04 -9.60 -2.96
C ALA A 57 7.62 -9.11 -4.30
N HIS A 58 8.33 -7.98 -4.32
CA HIS A 58 8.79 -7.32 -5.55
C HIS A 58 10.29 -7.05 -5.63
N TYR A 59 11.00 -7.08 -4.51
CA TYR A 59 12.41 -6.73 -4.42
C TYR A 59 13.19 -7.86 -3.74
N ASP A 60 14.42 -8.08 -4.21
CA ASP A 60 15.37 -8.98 -3.59
C ASP A 60 15.95 -8.32 -2.33
N ALA A 61 15.89 -9.01 -1.20
CA ALA A 61 16.27 -8.45 0.10
C ALA A 61 17.78 -8.19 0.25
N LEU A 62 18.62 -8.90 -0.52
CA LEU A 62 20.07 -8.76 -0.44
C LEU A 62 20.58 -7.58 -1.28
N THR A 63 19.98 -7.35 -2.46
CA THR A 63 20.45 -6.37 -3.44
C THR A 63 19.57 -5.12 -3.54
N GLY A 64 18.31 -5.19 -3.08
CA GLY A 64 17.31 -4.14 -3.28
C GLY A 64 16.85 -4.00 -4.73
N LEU A 65 17.31 -4.87 -5.64
CA LEU A 65 16.88 -4.90 -7.04
C LEU A 65 15.52 -5.57 -7.19
N ALA A 66 14.90 -5.39 -8.36
CA ALA A 66 13.69 -6.11 -8.71
C ALA A 66 13.94 -7.62 -8.58
N ASN A 67 13.09 -8.30 -7.81
CA ASN A 67 13.13 -9.75 -7.77
C ASN A 67 12.57 -10.32 -9.09
N ARG A 68 12.59 -11.65 -9.21
CA ARG A 68 12.11 -12.33 -10.42
C ARG A 68 10.65 -12.01 -10.74
N ALA A 69 9.79 -11.90 -9.72
CA ALA A 69 8.38 -11.60 -9.92
C ALA A 69 8.16 -10.18 -10.49
N LEU A 70 8.88 -9.18 -9.97
CA LEU A 70 8.82 -7.83 -10.52
C LEU A 70 9.47 -7.74 -11.90
N LEU A 71 10.60 -8.44 -12.12
CA LEU A 71 11.25 -8.52 -13.43
C LEU A 71 10.30 -9.07 -14.49
N ASP A 72 9.63 -10.19 -14.23
CA ASP A 72 8.69 -10.82 -15.17
C ASP A 72 7.54 -9.85 -15.53
N LYS A 73 6.99 -9.16 -14.52
CA LYS A 73 5.95 -8.14 -14.72
C LYS A 73 6.43 -6.97 -15.58
N LEU A 74 7.64 -6.46 -15.31
CA LEU A 74 8.22 -5.36 -16.08
C LEU A 74 8.54 -5.78 -17.52
N LEU A 75 9.01 -7.01 -17.72
CA LEU A 75 9.26 -7.58 -19.05
C LEU A 75 7.95 -7.69 -19.84
N GLU A 76 6.89 -8.23 -19.25
CA GLU A 76 5.58 -8.29 -19.91
C GLU A 76 5.06 -6.91 -20.32
N GLN A 77 5.14 -5.93 -19.42
CA GLN A 77 4.73 -4.55 -19.69
C GLN A 77 5.53 -3.96 -20.84
N SER A 78 6.86 -4.17 -20.82
CA SER A 78 7.76 -3.69 -21.86
C SER A 78 7.44 -4.34 -23.19
N VAL A 79 7.16 -5.65 -23.23
CA VAL A 79 6.86 -6.39 -24.48
C VAL A 79 5.56 -5.89 -25.07
N ARG A 80 4.54 -5.70 -24.24
CA ARG A 80 3.27 -5.11 -24.69
C ARG A 80 3.46 -3.70 -25.24
N SER A 81 4.28 -2.88 -24.57
CA SER A 81 4.58 -1.51 -25.03
C SER A 81 5.31 -1.49 -26.36
N ALA A 82 6.36 -2.30 -26.51
CA ALA A 82 7.14 -2.42 -27.73
C ALA A 82 6.28 -2.88 -28.92
N ARG A 83 5.40 -3.88 -28.71
CA ARG A 83 4.44 -4.32 -29.74
C ARG A 83 3.47 -3.22 -30.15
N ARG A 84 2.89 -2.48 -29.20
CA ARG A 84 1.96 -1.38 -29.50
C ARG A 84 2.62 -0.26 -30.29
N ASN A 85 3.87 0.06 -29.97
CA ASN A 85 4.60 1.17 -30.58
C ASN A 85 5.44 0.74 -31.79
N ASN A 86 5.36 -0.52 -32.21
CA ASN A 86 6.19 -1.13 -33.24
C ASN A 86 7.71 -0.90 -33.02
N GLN A 87 8.14 -0.92 -31.76
CA GLN A 87 9.52 -0.73 -31.33
C GLN A 87 10.20 -2.07 -31.07
N ARG A 88 11.53 -2.11 -31.21
CA ARG A 88 12.36 -3.26 -30.83
C ARG A 88 12.82 -3.11 -29.39
N MET A 89 12.99 -4.24 -28.71
CA MET A 89 13.52 -4.32 -27.34
C MET A 89 14.54 -5.46 -27.26
N GLY A 90 15.54 -5.30 -26.41
CA GLY A 90 16.47 -6.36 -26.02
C GLY A 90 16.50 -6.55 -24.51
N VAL A 91 16.84 -7.74 -24.06
CA VAL A 91 17.12 -8.07 -22.67
C VAL A 91 18.59 -8.45 -22.56
N LEU A 92 19.31 -7.82 -21.64
CA LEU A 92 20.70 -8.14 -21.33
C LEU A 92 20.73 -8.93 -20.01
N PHE A 93 21.32 -10.11 -20.05
CA PHE A 93 21.60 -10.91 -18.86
C PHE A 93 23.09 -10.82 -18.53
N ILE A 94 23.41 -10.47 -17.30
CA ILE A 94 24.76 -10.35 -16.78
C ILE A 94 24.86 -11.33 -15.62
N ASP A 95 25.78 -12.28 -15.73
CA ASP A 95 26.15 -13.20 -14.66
C ASP A 95 27.49 -12.71 -14.07
N LEU A 96 27.64 -12.74 -12.75
CA LEU A 96 28.79 -12.18 -12.03
C LEU A 96 29.56 -13.25 -11.26
#